data_AF-F4WLC1-F1
#
_entry.id   AF-F4WLC1-F1
#
_cell.length_a   1.000
_cell.length_b   1.000
_cell.length_c   1.000
_cell.angle_alpha   90.00
_cell.angle_beta   90.00
_cell.angle_gamma   90.00
#
_symmetry.space_group_name_H-M   'P 1'
#
loop_
_entity.id
_entity.type
_entity.pdbx_description
1 polymer ?
#
loop_
_entity_poly.entity_id
_entity_poly.type
_entity_poly.pdbx_seq_one_letter_code
_entity_poly.pdbx_strand_id
1 'polypeptide(L)' 'MMIVVVVIFAVCWLPFHMYFIVTSYLPEITNEPYIQEVFLGIYWLAMSNSMYNPIIYCWMNTR' A
#
# COMPACT_ATOMS: atom_id res chain seq x y z
N MET A 1 -10.60 -11.12 12.45
CA MET A 1 -10.20 -9.73 12.77
C MET A 1 -8.71 -9.58 12.59
N MET A 2 -7.90 -10.28 13.40
CA MET A 2 -6.43 -10.27 13.29
C MET A 2 -5.91 -10.65 11.88
N ILE A 3 -6.41 -11.74 11.28
CA ILE A 3 -5.98 -12.17 9.94
C ILE A 3 -6.33 -11.14 8.86
N VAL A 4 -7.51 -10.53 8.92
CA VAL A 4 -7.97 -9.54 7.92
C VAL A 4 -7.10 -8.29 7.97
N VAL A 5 -6.76 -7.82 9.17
CA VAL A 5 -5.85 -6.69 9.36
C VAL A 5 -4.45 -7.01 8.82
N VAL A 6 -3.92 -8.21 9.08
CA VAL A 6 -2.60 -8.63 8.57
C VAL A 6 -2.58 -8.74 7.05
N VAL A 7 -3.65 -9.25 6.43
CA VAL A 7 -3.76 -9.35 4.97
C VAL A 7 -3.81 -7.95 4.33
N ILE A 8 -4.61 -7.04 4.89
CA ILE A 8 -4.71 -5.67 4.36
C ILE A 8 -3.40 -4.92 4.55
N PHE A 9 -2.74 -5.09 5.69
CA PHE A 9 -1.40 -4.56 5.90
C PHE A 9 -0.41 -5.07 4.84
N ALA A 10 -0.37 -6.39 4.59
CA ALA A 10 0.50 -6.95 3.57
C ALA A 10 0.20 -6.41 2.17
N VAL A 11 -1.08 -6.33 1.77
CA VAL A 11 -1.49 -5.86 0.44
C VAL A 11 -1.22 -4.37 0.24
N CYS A 12 -1.44 -3.53 1.26
CA CYS A 12 -1.18 -2.09 1.17
C CYS A 12 0.32 -1.75 1.13
N TRP A 13 1.15 -2.51 1.85
CA TRP A 13 2.58 -2.22 1.96
C TRP A 13 3.46 -2.90 0.91
N LEU A 14 3.02 -4.02 0.34
CA LEU A 14 3.78 -4.77 -0.67
C LEU A 14 4.16 -3.93 -1.91
N PRO A 15 3.26 -3.11 -2.51
CA PRO A 15 3.61 -2.26 -3.65
C PRO A 15 4.66 -1.21 -3.30
N PHE A 16 4.62 -0.67 -2.08
CA PHE A 16 5.58 0.31 -1.59
C PHE A 16 6.97 -0.30 -1.43
N HIS A 17 7.06 -1.48 -0.81
CA HIS A 17 8.34 -2.19 -0.69
C HIS A 17 8.88 -2.66 -2.04
N MET A 18 8.03 -3.16 -2.94
CA MET A 18 8.40 -3.51 -4.31
C MET A 18 8.96 -2.31 -5.07
N TYR A 19 8.30 -1.14 -4.97
CA TYR A 19 8.77 0.09 -5.60
C TYR A 19 10.19 0.43 -5.15
N PHE A 20 10.44 0.41 -3.83
CA PHE A 20 11.75 0.75 -3.26
C PHE A 20 12.85 -0.22 -3.70
N ILE A 21 12.53 -1.52 -3.78
CA ILE A 21 13.44 -2.55 -4.29
C ILE A 21 13.76 -2.29 -5.77
N VAL A 22 12.74 -2.09 -6.61
CA VAL A 22 12.91 -1.86 -8.04
C VAL A 22 13.73 -0.60 -8.31
N THR A 23 13.45 0.51 -7.63
CA THR A 23 14.25 1.75 -7.76
C THR A 23 15.69 1.58 -7.28
N SER A 24 15.95 0.67 -6.34
CA SER A 24 17.32 0.37 -5.89
C SER A 24 18.13 -0.39 -6.93
N TYR A 25 17.49 -1.27 -7.71
CA TYR A 25 18.16 -2.03 -8.79
C TYR A 25 18.22 -1.25 -10.11
N LEU A 26 17.23 -0.41 -10.40
CA LEU A 26 17.08 0.31 -11.66
C LEU A 26 16.76 1.80 -11.41
N PRO A 27 17.77 2.61 -11.05
CA PRO A 27 17.57 4.05 -10.81
C PRO A 27 17.21 4.85 -12.08
N GLU A 28 17.36 4.27 -13.27
CA GLU A 28 16.92 4.89 -14.53
C GLU A 28 15.40 5.07 -14.59
N ILE A 29 14.61 4.17 -13.98
CA ILE A 29 13.15 4.23 -13.97
C ILE A 29 12.64 5.49 -13.25
N THR A 30 13.40 6.01 -12.31
CA THR A 30 13.08 7.27 -11.60
C THR A 30 13.15 8.52 -12.46
N ASN A 31 13.72 8.45 -13.68
CA ASN A 31 13.75 9.59 -14.62
C ASN A 31 12.54 9.62 -15.56
N GLU A 32 11.67 8.61 -15.54
CA GLU A 32 10.46 8.59 -16.35
C GLU A 32 9.42 9.60 -15.81
N PRO A 33 8.79 10.42 -16.67
CA PRO A 33 7.87 11.47 -16.25
C PRO A 33 6.62 10.95 -15.51
N TYR A 34 6.26 9.68 -15.70
CA TYR A 34 5.10 9.07 -15.06
C TYR A 34 5.40 8.44 -13.68
N ILE A 35 6.68 8.32 -13.30
CA ILE A 35 7.06 7.61 -12.07
C ILE A 35 6.53 8.30 -10.82
N GLN A 36 6.40 9.63 -10.85
CA GLN A 36 5.91 10.42 -9.74
C GLN A 36 4.43 10.14 -9.44
N GLU A 37 3.59 10.06 -10.48
CA GLU A 37 2.17 9.75 -10.34
C GLU A 37 1.95 8.32 -9.84
N VAL A 38 2.75 7.38 -10.34
CA VAL A 38 2.74 5.98 -9.89
C VAL A 38 3.16 5.88 -8.41
N PHE A 39 4.23 6.57 -8.03
CA PHE A 39 4.67 6.64 -6.63
C PHE A 39 3.61 7.25 -5.73
N LEU A 40 2.96 8.34 -6.16
CA LEU A 40 1.89 8.98 -5.41
C LEU A 40 0.71 8.03 -5.18
N GLY A 41 0.32 7.26 -6.20
CA GLY A 41 -0.74 6.25 -6.11
C GLY A 41 -0.38 5.11 -5.15
N ILE A 42 0.85 4.60 -5.23
CA ILE A 42 1.36 3.55 -4.32
C ILE A 42 1.42 4.09 -2.87
N TYR A 43 1.91 5.32 -2.69
CA TYR A 43 2.01 5.97 -1.39
C TYR A 43 0.63 6.21 -0.77
N TRP A 44 -0.33 6.65 -1.58
CA TRP A 44 -1.72 6.83 -1.16
C TRP A 44 -2.36 5.51 -0.71
N LEU A 45 -2.13 4.42 -1.44
CA LEU A 45 -2.60 3.08 -1.08
C LEU A 45 -1.94 2.52 0.19
N ALA A 46 -0.67 2.81 0.42
CA ALA A 46 0.01 2.45 1.67
C ALA A 46 -0.57 3.22 2.87
N MET A 47 -0.83 4.52 2.70
CA MET A 47 -1.41 5.36 3.75
C MET A 47 -2.89 5.04 4.05
N SER A 48 -3.65 4.56 3.05
CA SER A 48 -5.06 4.18 3.23
C SER A 48 -5.25 2.94 4.12
N ASN A 49 -4.19 2.17 4.41
CA ASN A 49 -4.17 1.09 5.41
C ASN A 49 -4.91 1.45 6.71
N SER A 50 -4.65 2.65 7.24
CA SER A 50 -5.25 3.13 8.50
C SER A 50 -6.77 3.32 8.41
N MET A 51 -7.31 3.57 7.21
CA MET A 51 -8.74 3.74 6.97
C MET A 51 -9.49 2.42 6.90
N TYR A 52 -8.82 1.31 6.53
CA TYR A 52 -9.47 0.00 6.48
C TYR A 52 -9.75 -0.58 7.86
N ASN A 53 -8.97 -0.21 8.88
CA ASN A 53 -9.18 -0.67 10.25
C ASN A 53 -10.64 -0.48 10.74
N PRO A 54 -11.21 0.74 10.79
CA PRO A 54 -12.61 0.94 11.19
C PRO A 54 -13.63 0.25 10.27
N ILE A 55 -13.35 0.12 8.97
CA ILE A 55 -14.21 -0.61 8.03
C ILE A 55 -14.27 -2.10 8.39
N ILE A 56 -13.13 -2.71 8.69
CA ILE A 56 -13.05 -4.12 9.12
C ILE A 56 -13.80 -4.31 10.44
N TYR A 57 -13.66 -3.39 11.39
CA TYR A 57 -14.39 -3.44 12.66
C TYR A 57 -15.90 -3.32 12.45
N CYS A 58 -16.38 -2.38 11.62
CA CYS A 58 -17.80 -2.25 11.29
C CYS A 58 -18.34 -3.50 10.58
N TRP A 59 -17.57 -4.12 9.69
CA TRP A 59 -18.05 -5.25 8.89
C TRP A 59 -18.03 -6.57 9.66
N MET A 60 -17.03 -6.76 10.53
CA MET A 60 -16.91 -7.95 11.38
C MET A 60 -17.73 -7.86 12.67
N ASN A 61 -18.15 -6.67 13.09
CA ASN A 61 -19.00 -6.51 14.26
C ASN A 61 -20.47 -6.61 13.84
N THR A 62 -20.95 -7.83 13.65
CA THR A 62 -22.38 -8.14 13.45
C THR A 62 -23.12 -8.18 14.79
N ARG A 63 -23.08 -7.06 15.52
CA ARG A 63 -23.87 -6.83 16.74
C ARG A 63 -24.54 -5.47 16.69
#